data_AF-A0AAT9LAA7-F1
#
_entry.id   AF-A0AAT9LAA7-F1
#
_cell.length_a   1.000
_cell.length_b   1.000
_cell.length_c   1.000
_cell.angle_alpha   90.00
_cell.angle_beta   90.00
_cell.angle_gamma   90.00
#
_symmetry.space_group_name_H-M   'P 1'
#
loop_
_entity.id
_entity.type
_entity.pdbx_description
1 polymer ?
#
loop_
_entity_poly.entity_id
_entity_poly.type
_entity_poly.pdbx_seq_one_letter_code
_entity_poly.pdbx_strand_id
1 'polypeptide(L)'
;MGFFDDLVMSEEPTEERTALIRLGPPAEDEGRYAPPLDRFAPAVLPGAEVVGVGPEARVLLTGWSVWPRSVTMHLTVFRRTRWQSGGASRQSGLRVGLRFSDGRRITTLDIPETRYVPVTRGPGLETMAMTQQAVGLIPLDPGGHASHRSLFRTAVDLYAAQLPPSGEAQLVVEWPDEGMGETRTPIDTAAIRAAAEQAFEVWPGLVPPDPAGQPSGTFTVLEMSGPPSFLAPPLSPRQLEERRHEEEARRRYLPRADWTGMGYRDWGDAALIRARLEAGAPPEARVQGSARPLHLAASQGQAEAVAALLAHGAEVDVRDEEGRTPLWYAACGVDEGTVRALIEAGADVWTPQEEPWSPGRLLLTTPLAPLVTDLPGAVSLPAEEAAALRAADTLIAAFSEQDLWTEGLGIAFVAGVGEEDVVRRLGGDPALCPAVDEENMPFDPMDYDASLRYVGVTGVDGSPGGCVIVQDGYMPSDDALLRAVSAGTSAYGVYFNPKGGTFGALARDGGIVAGEEIGLSPQASDPPAYWTFRFWQRGSAFAYGADVLAYACAAAGMTVGDGRVAMGRGAARRWVPLPPALQR
;
A
#
# COMPACT_ATOMS: atom_id res chain seq x y z
N MET A 1 60.66 28.80 -3.46
CA MET A 1 59.62 29.28 -4.38
C MET A 1 58.95 28.05 -4.96
N GLY A 2 57.69 27.80 -4.63
CA GLY A 2 56.95 26.62 -5.08
C GLY A 2 55.47 26.98 -5.15
N PHE A 3 54.96 27.08 -6.38
CA PHE A 3 54.26 26.02 -7.11
C PHE A 3 52.76 25.95 -6.77
N PHE A 4 52.09 27.10 -6.74
CA PHE A 4 50.83 27.33 -7.48
C PHE A 4 50.63 28.84 -7.68
N ASP A 5 51.68 29.51 -8.18
CA ASP A 5 51.38 30.58 -9.13
C ASP A 5 51.09 29.86 -10.45
N ASP A 6 49.92 30.16 -10.99
CA ASP A 6 49.39 29.77 -12.30
C ASP A 6 49.00 28.30 -12.48
N LEU A 7 47.73 27.99 -12.15
CA LEU A 7 46.84 27.15 -12.96
C LEU A 7 45.37 27.41 -12.61
N VAL A 8 44.76 28.32 -13.36
CA VAL A 8 43.30 28.45 -13.60
C VAL A 8 43.12 28.08 -15.09
N MET A 9 42.27 27.16 -15.53
CA MET A 9 40.81 27.18 -15.82
C MET A 9 40.54 25.76 -16.43
N SER A 10 39.35 25.18 -16.60
CA SER A 10 38.04 25.71 -17.01
C SER A 10 36.92 24.76 -16.58
N GLU A 11 35.78 25.31 -16.17
CA GLU A 11 34.50 24.61 -16.09
C GLU A 11 33.96 24.33 -17.49
N GLU A 12 33.49 23.10 -17.73
CA GLU A 12 32.28 22.87 -18.53
C GLU A 12 31.19 22.41 -17.56
N PRO A 13 29.94 22.90 -17.71
CA PRO A 13 28.91 22.73 -16.71
C PRO A 13 28.43 21.28 -16.68
N THR A 14 28.25 20.72 -15.49
CA THR A 14 27.45 19.51 -15.30
C THR A 14 26.16 19.91 -14.61
N GLU A 15 25.05 19.37 -15.12
CA GLU A 15 23.66 19.78 -14.86
C GLU A 15 23.29 19.87 -13.37
N GLU A 16 22.63 20.97 -13.05
CA GLU A 16 22.07 21.29 -11.73
C GLU A 16 20.86 20.40 -11.42
N ARG A 17 20.72 19.99 -10.15
CA ARG A 17 19.56 19.24 -9.65
C ARG A 17 18.92 20.02 -8.50
N THR A 18 17.64 20.36 -8.67
CA THR A 18 16.83 21.08 -7.68
C THR A 18 16.06 20.11 -6.78
N ALA A 19 16.00 20.40 -5.47
CA ALA A 19 15.15 19.70 -4.50
C ALA A 19 14.12 20.67 -3.90
N LEU A 20 12.89 20.19 -3.70
CA LEU A 20 11.77 20.96 -3.17
C LEU A 20 11.82 20.94 -1.63
N ILE A 21 11.96 22.11 -0.99
CA ILE A 21 11.94 22.24 0.47
C ILE A 21 10.58 22.76 0.92
N ARG A 22 9.87 21.97 1.72
CA ARG A 22 8.56 22.33 2.28
C ARG A 22 8.78 23.16 3.55
N LEU A 23 8.54 24.47 3.48
CA LEU A 23 8.63 25.36 4.64
C LEU A 23 7.39 25.18 5.54
N GLY A 24 7.60 24.84 6.81
CA GLY A 24 6.55 24.63 7.82
C GLY A 24 7.08 24.82 9.26
N PRO A 25 6.22 24.75 10.29
CA PRO A 25 6.69 24.75 11.68
C PRO A 25 7.62 23.54 11.96
N PRO A 26 8.49 23.59 12.99
CA PRO A 26 9.36 22.48 13.35
C PRO A 26 8.53 21.21 13.54
N ALA A 27 8.82 20.17 12.77
CA ALA A 27 8.36 18.84 13.14
C ALA A 27 9.08 18.43 14.45
N GLU A 28 8.48 17.55 15.25
CA GLU A 28 9.13 17.05 16.50
C GLU A 28 10.52 16.44 16.25
N ASP A 29 10.81 16.06 15.00
CA ASP A 29 12.07 15.44 14.55
C ASP A 29 13.00 16.37 13.74
N GLU A 30 12.73 17.69 13.66
CA GLU A 30 13.60 18.65 12.94
C GLU A 30 15.01 18.68 13.56
N GLY A 31 16.05 18.47 12.73
CA GLY A 31 17.44 18.37 13.21
C GLY A 31 17.77 17.07 13.96
N ARG A 32 16.90 16.05 13.93
CA ARG A 32 17.12 14.77 14.62
C ARG A 32 17.85 13.73 13.76
N TYR A 33 17.61 13.75 12.45
CA TYR A 33 18.13 12.75 11.51
C TYR A 33 18.99 13.35 10.38
N ALA A 34 18.92 14.67 10.17
CA ALA A 34 19.70 15.42 9.20
C ALA A 34 19.83 16.90 9.63
N PRO A 35 20.84 17.64 9.16
CA PRO A 35 20.96 19.07 9.46
C PRO A 35 19.73 19.87 9.01
N PRO A 36 19.27 20.87 9.79
CA PRO A 36 18.07 21.66 9.50
C PRO A 36 18.34 22.77 8.46
N LEU A 37 18.70 22.35 7.23
CA LEU A 37 19.13 23.21 6.12
C LEU A 37 18.00 24.07 5.54
N ASP A 38 16.77 23.64 5.76
CA ASP A 38 15.53 24.27 5.34
C ASP A 38 15.20 25.55 6.11
N ARG A 39 15.75 25.68 7.33
CA ARG A 39 15.37 26.76 8.25
C ARG A 39 16.55 27.55 8.80
N PHE A 40 17.72 26.93 8.95
CA PHE A 40 18.87 27.56 9.58
C PHE A 40 20.10 27.53 8.67
N ALA A 41 20.70 28.69 8.47
CA ALA A 41 22.05 28.80 7.92
C ALA A 41 23.05 28.45 9.03
N PRO A 42 23.94 27.46 8.83
CA PRO A 42 24.91 27.10 9.85
C PRO A 42 25.93 28.21 10.05
N ALA A 43 26.41 28.36 11.28
CA ALA A 43 27.69 29.02 11.52
C ALA A 43 28.81 28.09 11.02
N VAL A 44 29.67 28.61 10.15
CA VAL A 44 30.81 27.85 9.62
C VAL A 44 32.05 28.15 10.46
N LEU A 45 32.57 27.13 11.13
CA LEU A 45 33.86 27.19 11.81
C LEU A 45 34.93 26.57 10.93
N PRO A 46 35.83 27.37 10.33
CA PRO A 46 36.95 26.80 9.59
C PRO A 46 37.91 26.13 10.58
N GLY A 47 38.44 24.99 10.19
CA GLY A 47 39.51 24.33 10.93
C GLY A 47 40.31 23.54 9.94
N ALA A 48 41.52 23.98 9.61
CA ALA A 48 42.42 23.30 8.69
C ALA A 48 43.53 22.63 9.51
N GLU A 49 43.19 21.50 10.13
CA GLU A 49 44.10 20.79 11.03
C GLU A 49 44.31 19.36 10.55
N VAL A 50 45.56 18.92 10.51
CA VAL A 50 45.88 17.52 10.20
C VAL A 50 45.62 16.70 11.45
N VAL A 51 44.53 15.93 11.41
CA VAL A 51 44.01 15.14 12.54
C VAL A 51 44.37 13.66 12.47
N GLY A 52 45.05 13.25 11.40
CA GLY A 52 45.55 11.90 11.23
C GLY A 52 46.65 11.83 10.18
N VAL A 53 47.75 11.13 10.48
CA VAL A 53 48.84 10.88 9.52
C VAL A 53 49.22 9.41 9.56
N GLY A 54 48.80 8.67 8.55
CA GLY A 54 49.26 7.33 8.25
C GLY A 54 50.32 7.29 7.15
N PRO A 55 51.02 6.16 7.02
CA PRO A 55 51.91 5.88 5.89
C PRO A 55 51.29 6.22 4.53
N GLU A 56 50.01 5.85 4.31
CA GLU A 56 49.36 5.94 3.00
C GLU A 56 48.23 6.97 2.92
N ALA A 57 47.70 7.44 4.05
CA ALA A 57 46.65 8.46 4.07
C ALA A 57 46.89 9.55 5.13
N ARG A 58 46.36 10.74 4.84
CA ARG A 58 46.32 11.89 5.75
C ARG A 58 44.88 12.34 5.92
N VAL A 59 44.45 12.54 7.16
CA VAL A 59 43.11 13.05 7.48
C VAL A 59 43.25 14.51 7.90
N LEU A 60 42.53 15.37 7.20
CA LEU A 60 42.44 16.79 7.46
C LEU A 60 41.04 17.10 7.97
N LEU A 61 40.92 17.65 9.17
CA LEU A 61 39.70 18.39 9.54
C LEU A 61 39.69 19.64 8.69
N THR A 62 38.58 19.91 8.00
CA THR A 62 38.41 21.08 7.13
C THR A 62 37.47 22.13 7.70
N GLY A 63 36.65 21.76 8.69
CA GLY A 63 35.82 22.69 9.44
C GLY A 63 34.56 22.05 10.00
N TRP A 64 33.66 22.88 10.50
CA TRP A 64 32.38 22.50 11.07
C TRP A 64 31.27 23.37 10.52
N SER A 65 30.11 22.76 10.28
CA SER A 65 28.84 23.48 10.10
C SER A 65 28.03 23.30 11.37
N VAL A 66 27.71 24.40 12.04
CA VAL A 66 27.06 24.39 13.35
C VAL A 66 25.67 25.01 13.26
N TRP A 67 24.66 24.26 13.67
CA TRP A 67 23.27 24.70 13.81
C TRP A 67 22.91 24.85 15.30
N PRO A 68 21.77 25.46 15.66
CA PRO A 68 21.45 25.75 17.06
C PRO A 68 21.46 24.52 17.99
N ARG A 69 21.16 23.33 17.45
CA ARG A 69 21.08 22.08 18.22
C ARG A 69 21.92 20.94 17.67
N SER A 70 22.45 21.06 16.45
CA SER A 70 23.15 19.99 15.75
C SER A 70 24.43 20.49 15.10
N VAL A 71 25.33 19.58 14.74
CA VAL A 71 26.61 19.94 14.12
C VAL A 71 27.06 18.89 13.12
N THR A 72 27.71 19.33 12.04
CA THR A 72 28.42 18.46 11.10
C THR A 72 29.90 18.78 11.15
N MET A 73 30.73 17.75 11.35
CA MET A 73 32.18 17.84 11.20
C MET A 73 32.57 17.48 9.77
N HIS A 74 33.37 18.32 9.12
CA HIS A 74 33.86 18.11 7.77
C HIS A 74 35.31 17.68 7.77
N LEU A 75 35.58 16.52 7.19
CA LEU A 75 36.92 15.95 7.05
C LEU A 75 37.26 15.75 5.58
N THR A 76 38.55 15.76 5.29
CA THR A 76 39.10 15.38 3.99
C THR A 76 40.25 14.41 4.19
N VAL A 77 40.16 13.23 3.57
CA VAL A 77 41.20 12.22 3.57
C VAL A 77 41.98 12.30 2.26
N PHE A 78 43.28 12.56 2.34
CA PHE A 78 44.23 12.56 1.22
C PHE A 78 45.04 11.27 1.19
N ARG A 79 45.31 10.71 0.01
CA ARG A 79 45.99 9.40 -0.14
C ARG A 79 47.29 9.53 -0.92
N ARG A 80 48.37 8.86 -0.52
CA ARG A 80 49.70 8.98 -1.16
C ARG A 80 49.88 8.11 -2.40
N THR A 81 49.33 6.89 -2.41
CA THR A 81 49.48 5.96 -3.54
C THR A 81 48.15 5.36 -3.99
N ARG A 82 48.04 5.06 -5.30
CA ARG A 82 46.91 4.32 -5.89
C ARG A 82 47.30 2.84 -5.92
N TRP A 83 47.13 2.14 -4.80
CA TRP A 83 47.47 0.71 -4.76
C TRP A 83 46.46 -0.12 -5.55
N GLN A 84 46.97 -1.06 -6.37
CA GLN A 84 46.24 -2.21 -6.90
C GLN A 84 46.88 -3.43 -6.26
N SER A 85 46.19 -4.14 -5.37
CA SER A 85 46.63 -5.47 -4.97
C SER A 85 45.52 -6.49 -5.25
N GLY A 86 45.85 -7.49 -6.06
CA GLY A 86 45.02 -8.67 -6.26
C GLY A 86 45.17 -9.60 -5.05
N GLY A 87 44.21 -9.54 -4.13
CA GLY A 87 44.13 -10.44 -2.98
C GLY A 87 42.76 -10.31 -2.31
N ALA A 88 42.05 -11.43 -2.16
CA ALA A 88 40.64 -11.46 -1.80
C ALA A 88 40.31 -11.02 -0.35
N SER A 89 39.14 -10.39 -0.22
CA SER A 89 38.25 -10.29 0.95
C SER A 89 38.82 -9.85 2.30
N ARG A 90 39.24 -8.58 2.42
CA ARG A 90 39.14 -7.86 3.69
C ARG A 90 38.29 -6.60 3.50
N GLN A 91 37.33 -6.39 4.40
CA GLN A 91 36.72 -5.07 4.61
C GLN A 91 37.79 -4.18 5.28
N SER A 92 38.71 -3.65 4.48
CA SER A 92 39.82 -2.79 4.88
C SER A 92 39.49 -1.31 4.64
N GLY A 93 39.51 -0.48 5.68
CA GLY A 93 39.29 0.96 5.58
C GLY A 93 39.56 1.74 6.87
N LEU A 94 39.77 3.04 6.73
CA LEU A 94 39.92 3.99 7.83
C LEU A 94 38.60 4.14 8.57
N ARG A 95 38.65 4.20 9.92
CA ARG A 95 37.48 4.50 10.74
C ARG A 95 37.71 5.82 11.45
N VAL A 96 36.69 6.66 11.46
CA VAL A 96 36.75 7.96 12.12
C VAL A 96 35.55 8.09 13.04
N GLY A 97 35.79 8.63 14.23
CA GLY A 97 34.71 8.91 15.15
C GLY A 97 35.05 10.01 16.16
N LEU A 98 34.02 10.61 16.73
CA LEU A 98 34.13 11.55 17.82
C LEU A 98 33.77 10.83 19.12
N ARG A 99 34.59 11.03 20.15
CA ARG A 99 34.34 10.58 21.51
C ARG A 99 34.21 11.78 22.43
N PHE A 100 33.10 11.86 23.14
CA PHE A 100 32.81 12.94 24.07
C PHE A 100 33.13 12.53 25.52
N SER A 101 33.37 13.53 26.37
CA SER A 101 33.67 13.37 27.80
C SER A 101 32.53 12.74 28.61
N ASP A 102 31.27 12.83 28.14
CA ASP A 102 30.10 12.20 28.74
C ASP A 102 29.91 10.72 28.32
N GLY A 103 30.83 10.17 27.54
CA GLY A 103 30.80 8.80 27.05
C GLY A 103 30.01 8.59 25.77
N ARG A 104 29.35 9.63 25.21
CA ARG A 104 28.76 9.55 23.88
C ARG A 104 29.85 9.38 22.81
N ARG A 105 29.50 8.68 21.73
CA ARG A 105 30.37 8.51 20.56
C ARG A 105 29.57 8.58 19.28
N ILE A 106 30.21 9.05 18.22
CA ILE A 106 29.68 9.05 16.85
C ILE A 106 30.75 8.42 15.99
N THR A 107 30.43 7.37 15.24
CA THR A 107 31.39 6.69 14.39
C THR A 107 30.87 6.58 12.97
N THR A 108 31.78 6.41 12.01
CA THR A 108 31.41 6.08 10.63
C THR A 108 30.58 4.80 10.53
N LEU A 109 30.58 3.89 11.52
CA LEU A 109 29.93 2.57 11.51
C LEU A 109 28.47 2.57 11.99
N ASP A 110 27.93 3.69 12.45
CA ASP A 110 26.60 3.75 13.07
C ASP A 110 25.45 3.88 12.03
N ILE A 111 25.72 3.79 10.70
CA ILE A 111 24.74 3.99 9.62
C ILE A 111 24.74 2.82 8.61
N PRO A 112 23.67 1.99 8.50
CA PRO A 112 23.49 1.10 7.37
C PRO A 112 22.79 1.80 6.18
N GLU A 113 23.27 1.56 4.96
CA GLU A 113 22.62 2.00 3.71
C GLU A 113 22.05 0.83 2.91
N THR A 114 20.89 1.04 2.30
CA THR A 114 20.30 0.14 1.30
C THR A 114 20.76 0.57 -0.09
N ARG A 115 21.47 -0.29 -0.80
CA ARG A 115 21.92 -0.02 -2.18
C ARG A 115 21.17 -0.88 -3.18
N TYR A 116 20.78 -0.24 -4.28
CA TYR A 116 20.27 -0.91 -5.46
C TYR A 116 21.42 -1.15 -6.43
N VAL A 117 21.66 -2.41 -6.77
CA VAL A 117 22.73 -2.82 -7.71
C VAL A 117 22.06 -3.35 -8.98
N PRO A 118 22.37 -2.84 -10.17
CA PRO A 118 21.86 -3.43 -11.39
C PRO A 118 22.49 -4.82 -11.59
N VAL A 119 21.63 -5.83 -11.71
CA VAL A 119 21.98 -7.22 -11.97
C VAL A 119 21.37 -7.60 -13.31
N THR A 120 22.23 -7.99 -14.24
CA THR A 120 21.80 -8.45 -15.55
C THR A 120 21.37 -9.92 -15.44
N ARG A 121 20.09 -10.22 -15.63
CA ARG A 121 19.60 -11.60 -15.76
C ARG A 121 19.37 -11.89 -17.23
N GLY A 122 20.36 -12.52 -17.86
CA GLY A 122 20.30 -12.89 -19.27
C GLY A 122 20.51 -11.71 -20.23
N PRO A 123 20.68 -11.98 -21.54
CA PRO A 123 21.14 -10.97 -22.48
C PRO A 123 20.05 -9.90 -22.70
N GLY A 124 20.26 -8.73 -22.11
CA GLY A 124 19.52 -7.50 -22.40
C GLY A 124 18.55 -7.00 -21.32
N LEU A 125 18.38 -7.71 -20.19
CA LEU A 125 17.53 -7.26 -19.08
C LEU A 125 18.37 -6.94 -17.84
N GLU A 126 18.57 -5.64 -17.57
CA GLU A 126 19.07 -5.13 -16.30
C GLU A 126 17.93 -5.02 -15.29
N THR A 127 18.10 -5.59 -14.09
CA THR A 127 17.14 -5.43 -12.98
C THR A 127 17.88 -5.01 -11.72
N MET A 128 17.33 -4.08 -10.93
CA MET A 128 17.97 -3.65 -9.69
C MET A 128 17.73 -4.66 -8.55
N ALA A 129 18.80 -5.20 -7.97
CA ALA A 129 18.77 -6.00 -6.74
C ALA A 129 19.08 -5.13 -5.52
N MET A 130 18.31 -5.28 -4.46
CA MET A 130 18.46 -4.52 -3.22
C MET A 130 19.33 -5.29 -2.22
N THR A 131 20.39 -4.67 -1.71
CA THR A 131 21.27 -5.27 -0.68
C THR A 131 21.48 -4.28 0.46
N GLN A 132 21.41 -4.75 1.71
CA GLN A 132 21.76 -3.95 2.88
C GLN A 132 23.22 -4.17 3.25
N GLN A 133 23.99 -3.09 3.33
CA GLN A 133 25.39 -3.13 3.74
C GLN A 133 25.66 -2.10 4.84
N ALA A 134 26.43 -2.50 5.86
CA ALA A 134 26.94 -1.58 6.87
C ALA A 134 28.03 -0.70 6.22
N VAL A 135 27.82 0.61 6.15
CA VAL A 135 28.82 1.54 5.61
C VAL A 135 29.42 2.29 6.78
N GLY A 136 30.65 1.94 7.13
CA GLY A 136 31.44 2.77 8.05
C GLY A 136 32.93 2.57 8.00
N LEU A 137 33.40 1.99 6.91
CA LEU A 137 34.79 1.95 6.55
C LEU A 137 34.98 2.94 5.41
N ILE A 138 35.87 3.91 5.57
CA ILE A 138 36.35 4.71 4.46
C ILE A 138 37.36 3.82 3.72
N PRO A 139 37.00 3.21 2.57
CA PRO A 139 37.79 2.14 1.99
C PRO A 139 39.15 2.66 1.53
N LEU A 140 40.24 2.02 1.98
CA LEU A 140 41.60 2.36 1.53
C LEU A 140 41.88 1.76 0.14
N ASP A 141 41.23 0.63 -0.20
CA ASP A 141 41.20 -0.02 -1.51
C ASP A 141 39.75 -0.49 -1.81
N PRO A 142 39.04 0.09 -2.80
CA PRO A 142 37.67 -0.33 -3.11
C PRO A 142 37.56 -1.61 -3.94
N GLY A 143 38.69 -2.27 -4.31
CA GLY A 143 38.72 -3.64 -4.84
C GLY A 143 37.50 -4.09 -5.65
N GLY A 144 37.33 -3.61 -6.88
CA GLY A 144 36.24 -4.06 -7.76
C GLY A 144 36.09 -3.24 -9.03
N HIS A 145 35.96 -3.92 -10.17
CA HIS A 145 35.97 -3.33 -11.51
C HIS A 145 34.69 -2.51 -11.80
N ALA A 146 34.87 -1.47 -12.63
CA ALA A 146 33.85 -0.67 -13.33
C ALA A 146 33.38 0.67 -12.74
N SER A 147 34.16 1.33 -11.88
CA SER A 147 34.11 2.81 -11.83
C SER A 147 35.51 3.41 -11.71
N HIS A 148 36.00 3.99 -12.80
CA HIS A 148 37.23 4.77 -12.80
C HIS A 148 37.04 6.04 -11.94
N ARG A 149 37.52 6.02 -10.69
CA ARG A 149 38.15 7.15 -9.96
C ARG A 149 38.37 6.74 -8.49
N SER A 150 39.52 6.16 -8.19
CA SER A 150 40.08 6.25 -6.83
C SER A 150 40.47 7.71 -6.65
N LEU A 151 39.74 8.45 -5.80
CA LEU A 151 40.01 9.87 -5.60
C LEU A 151 41.20 10.01 -4.64
N PHE A 152 42.22 10.76 -5.06
CA PHE A 152 43.32 11.20 -4.19
C PHE A 152 42.81 11.90 -2.91
N ARG A 153 41.58 12.42 -2.97
CA ARG A 153 40.89 13.17 -1.93
C ARG A 153 39.48 12.58 -1.70
N THR A 154 39.13 12.26 -0.47
CA THR A 154 37.79 11.84 -0.06
C THR A 154 37.25 12.82 0.98
N ALA A 155 36.09 13.45 0.75
CA ALA A 155 35.40 14.23 1.77
C ALA A 155 34.55 13.29 2.65
N VAL A 156 34.52 13.54 3.96
CA VAL A 156 33.78 12.75 4.95
C VAL A 156 33.10 13.70 5.90
N ASP A 157 31.78 13.57 6.03
CA ASP A 157 30.98 14.38 6.93
C ASP A 157 30.40 13.52 8.05
N LEU A 158 30.55 13.98 9.30
CA LEU A 158 30.01 13.31 10.48
C LEU A 158 28.99 14.22 11.15
N TYR A 159 27.73 13.82 11.09
CA TYR A 159 26.60 14.57 11.65
C TYR A 159 26.26 14.13 13.08
N ALA A 160 26.00 15.11 13.93
CA ALA A 160 25.50 14.94 15.29
C ALA A 160 24.20 15.72 15.46
N ALA A 161 23.11 15.01 15.79
CA ALA A 161 21.79 15.59 16.08
C ALA A 161 21.75 16.42 17.39
N GLN A 162 22.85 16.41 18.15
CA GLN A 162 23.00 17.16 19.38
C GLN A 162 24.37 17.82 19.41
N LEU A 163 24.46 19.03 19.96
CA LEU A 163 25.74 19.68 20.20
C LEU A 163 26.63 18.83 21.13
N PRO A 164 27.96 18.90 20.94
CA PRO A 164 28.91 18.31 21.87
C PRO A 164 28.64 18.79 23.30
N PRO A 165 28.80 17.91 24.33
CA PRO A 165 28.68 18.34 25.71
C PRO A 165 29.80 19.33 26.06
N SER A 166 29.61 20.14 27.11
CA SER A 166 30.69 20.97 27.64
C SER A 166 31.81 20.09 28.21
N GLY A 167 33.03 20.24 27.68
CA GLY A 167 34.20 19.50 28.14
C GLY A 167 35.09 19.03 26.99
N GLU A 168 36.00 18.10 27.26
CA GLU A 168 36.90 17.58 26.22
C GLU A 168 36.15 16.66 25.25
N ALA A 169 36.45 16.79 23.96
CA ALA A 169 36.12 15.81 22.94
C ALA A 169 37.40 15.35 22.24
N GLN A 170 37.41 14.11 21.78
CA GLN A 170 38.54 13.53 21.05
C GLN A 170 38.04 13.02 19.71
N LEU A 171 38.65 13.51 18.64
CA LEU A 171 38.55 12.90 17.32
C LEU A 171 39.49 11.71 17.29
N VAL A 172 38.95 10.53 16.99
CA VAL A 172 39.67 9.27 16.93
C VAL A 172 39.70 8.78 15.49
N VAL A 173 40.91 8.47 15.01
CA VAL A 173 41.13 7.84 13.71
C VAL A 173 41.80 6.49 13.95
N GLU A 174 41.14 5.41 13.56
CA GLU A 174 41.73 4.07 13.58
C GLU A 174 42.31 3.72 12.21
N TRP A 175 43.44 3.00 12.22
CA TRP A 175 44.20 2.63 11.03
C TRP A 175 44.36 1.10 10.90
N PRO A 176 43.25 0.33 10.75
CA PRO A 176 43.30 -1.13 10.86
C PRO A 176 44.24 -1.81 9.85
N ASP A 177 44.41 -1.20 8.68
CA ASP A 177 45.18 -1.79 7.58
C ASP A 177 46.62 -1.30 7.49
N GLU A 178 46.93 -0.19 8.14
CA GLU A 178 48.27 0.41 8.14
C GLU A 178 49.11 -0.06 9.35
N GLY A 179 48.56 -0.95 10.19
CA GLY A 179 49.26 -1.53 11.34
C GLY A 179 49.64 -0.52 12.43
N MET A 180 48.98 0.64 12.44
CA MET A 180 49.23 1.71 13.40
C MET A 180 48.20 1.73 14.52
N GLY A 181 48.62 2.24 15.69
CA GLY A 181 47.70 2.60 16.77
C GLY A 181 46.76 3.74 16.35
N GLU A 182 45.63 3.86 17.04
CA GLU A 182 44.68 4.95 16.81
C GLU A 182 45.33 6.34 17.03
N THR A 183 44.96 7.31 16.21
CA THR A 183 45.32 8.71 16.39
C THR A 183 44.20 9.42 17.12
N ARG A 184 44.54 10.24 18.12
CA ARG A 184 43.60 11.02 18.90
C ARG A 184 43.95 12.50 18.84
N THR A 185 43.01 13.31 18.38
CA THR A 185 43.15 14.77 18.33
C THR A 185 42.13 15.41 19.26
N PRO A 186 42.55 16.27 20.21
CA PRO A 186 41.63 16.99 21.07
C PRO A 186 40.83 18.01 20.26
N ILE A 187 39.52 18.08 20.51
CA ILE A 187 38.61 19.03 19.88
C ILE A 187 38.07 19.98 20.93
N ASP A 188 38.18 21.27 20.67
CA ASP A 188 37.58 22.32 21.50
C ASP A 188 36.07 22.39 21.26
N THR A 189 35.30 21.84 22.19
CA THR A 189 33.83 21.87 22.13
C THR A 189 33.26 23.24 22.50
N ALA A 190 34.01 24.10 23.21
CA ALA A 190 33.55 25.41 23.62
C ALA A 190 33.38 26.35 22.42
N ALA A 191 34.33 26.31 21.48
CA ALA A 191 34.25 27.05 20.22
C ALA A 191 33.04 26.61 19.37
N ILE A 192 32.78 25.30 19.27
CA ILE A 192 31.64 24.74 18.54
C ILE A 192 30.32 25.20 19.18
N ARG A 193 30.20 25.15 20.50
CA ARG A 193 28.99 25.60 21.21
C ARG A 193 28.78 27.11 21.08
N ALA A 194 29.84 27.91 21.15
CA ALA A 194 29.76 29.36 20.93
C ALA A 194 29.33 29.70 19.49
N ALA A 195 29.73 28.91 18.50
CA ALA A 195 29.29 29.09 17.11
C ALA A 195 27.82 28.69 16.89
N ALA A 196 27.27 27.77 17.68
CA ALA A 196 25.85 27.43 17.60
C ALA A 196 24.93 28.64 17.89
N GLU A 197 25.40 29.57 18.74
CA GLU A 197 24.69 30.83 19.03
C GLU A 197 24.76 31.83 17.86
N GLN A 198 25.66 31.62 16.90
CA GLN A 198 25.84 32.44 15.70
C GLN A 198 25.10 31.87 14.49
N ALA A 199 24.49 30.68 14.61
CA ALA A 199 23.65 30.10 13.56
C ALA A 199 22.41 30.97 13.36
N PHE A 200 22.09 31.28 12.10
CA PHE A 200 21.05 32.26 11.76
C PHE A 200 19.80 31.55 11.23
N GLU A 201 18.64 31.84 11.80
CA GLU A 201 17.35 31.40 11.23
C GLU A 201 17.06 32.21 9.97
N VAL A 202 16.91 31.53 8.84
CA VAL A 202 16.76 32.16 7.52
C VAL A 202 15.41 32.89 7.38
N TRP A 203 14.36 32.37 8.06
CA TRP A 203 12.99 32.87 7.97
C TRP A 203 12.36 33.14 9.35
N PRO A 204 12.86 34.13 10.11
CA PRO A 204 12.34 34.41 11.45
C PRO A 204 10.90 34.91 11.36
N GLY A 205 9.97 34.21 12.01
CA GLY A 205 8.55 34.60 12.10
C GLY A 205 7.64 34.14 10.95
N LEU A 206 8.03 33.10 10.20
CA LEU A 206 7.16 32.49 9.17
C LEU A 206 5.85 31.98 9.80
N VAL A 207 4.72 32.60 9.42
CA VAL A 207 3.37 32.16 9.78
C VAL A 207 2.89 31.14 8.73
N PRO A 208 2.40 29.95 9.12
CA PRO A 208 1.99 28.94 8.15
C PRO A 208 0.83 29.47 7.28
N PRO A 209 0.86 29.22 5.95
CA PRO A 209 -0.28 29.55 5.10
C PRO A 209 -1.49 28.69 5.50
N ASP A 210 -2.68 29.27 5.48
CA ASP A 210 -3.93 28.58 5.76
C ASP A 210 -4.13 27.41 4.76
N PRO A 211 -4.23 26.16 5.23
CA PRO A 211 -4.37 24.99 4.36
C PRO A 211 -5.65 25.02 3.50
N ALA A 212 -6.66 25.83 3.85
CA ALA A 212 -7.90 25.93 3.11
C ALA A 212 -7.78 26.67 1.76
N GLY A 213 -6.66 27.36 1.50
CA GLY A 213 -6.50 28.25 0.33
C GLY A 213 -5.54 27.79 -0.77
N GLN A 214 -4.94 26.60 -0.68
CA GLN A 214 -3.95 26.19 -1.69
C GLN A 214 -4.61 25.54 -2.92
N PRO A 215 -4.43 26.08 -4.14
CA PRO A 215 -4.92 25.45 -5.35
C PRO A 215 -4.19 24.12 -5.58
N SER A 216 -4.97 23.06 -5.74
CA SER A 216 -4.46 21.74 -6.10
C SER A 216 -4.04 21.76 -7.57
N GLY A 217 -2.74 21.87 -7.83
CA GLY A 217 -2.18 21.50 -9.13
C GLY A 217 -1.22 22.52 -9.75
N THR A 218 -0.23 21.96 -10.44
CA THR A 218 0.78 22.58 -11.31
C THR A 218 1.86 23.39 -10.60
N PHE A 219 3.02 22.75 -10.40
CA PHE A 219 4.27 23.43 -10.10
C PHE A 219 5.09 23.55 -11.39
N THR A 220 5.32 24.78 -11.85
CA THR A 220 6.27 25.12 -12.91
C THR A 220 7.59 25.51 -12.25
N VAL A 221 8.69 24.86 -12.64
CA VAL A 221 10.04 25.11 -12.12
C VAL A 221 10.67 26.25 -12.92
N LEU A 222 11.24 27.24 -12.23
CA LEU A 222 12.09 28.30 -12.78
C LEU A 222 13.48 28.17 -12.14
N GLU A 223 14.53 28.06 -12.96
CA GLU A 223 15.90 27.73 -12.54
C GLU A 223 16.77 28.97 -12.27
N MET A 224 17.57 28.93 -11.21
CA MET A 224 18.75 29.78 -11.00
C MET A 224 19.84 29.02 -10.22
N SER A 225 21.11 29.35 -10.49
CA SER A 225 22.30 28.50 -10.38
C SER A 225 23.21 28.69 -9.14
N GLY A 226 23.96 27.64 -8.73
CA GLY A 226 25.00 27.67 -7.68
C GLY A 226 25.69 26.32 -7.33
N PRO A 227 26.96 26.31 -6.83
CA PRO A 227 27.82 25.10 -6.76
C PRO A 227 27.50 24.12 -5.59
N PRO A 228 27.73 22.80 -5.76
CA PRO A 228 27.32 21.78 -4.80
C PRO A 228 28.32 21.64 -3.64
N SER A 229 27.85 21.85 -2.41
CA SER A 229 28.47 21.34 -1.19
C SER A 229 27.78 20.01 -0.84
N PHE A 230 28.57 18.94 -0.66
CA PHE A 230 28.08 17.62 -0.27
C PHE A 230 27.49 17.67 1.14
N LEU A 231 26.21 18.01 1.26
CA LEU A 231 25.41 17.68 2.43
C LEU A 231 24.93 16.25 2.24
N ALA A 232 25.00 15.40 3.27
CA ALA A 232 24.32 14.11 3.23
C ALA A 232 22.87 14.38 2.80
N PRO A 233 22.37 13.78 1.69
CA PRO A 233 21.03 14.05 1.25
C PRO A 233 20.08 13.68 2.39
N PRO A 234 19.04 14.50 2.67
CA PRO A 234 18.04 14.12 3.65
C PRO A 234 17.51 12.73 3.31
N LEU A 235 17.20 11.94 4.34
CA LEU A 235 16.55 10.64 4.15
C LEU A 235 15.41 10.84 3.16
N SER A 236 15.40 10.03 2.10
CA SER A 236 14.32 10.08 1.14
C SER A 236 12.99 9.85 1.88
N PRO A 237 11.86 10.37 1.37
CA PRO A 237 10.55 10.16 1.98
C PRO A 237 10.29 8.67 2.30
N ARG A 238 10.76 7.77 1.44
CA ARG A 238 10.68 6.32 1.64
C ARG A 238 11.48 5.83 2.85
N GLN A 239 12.69 6.31 3.05
CA GLN A 239 13.53 5.92 4.19
C GLN A 239 13.00 6.48 5.52
N LEU A 240 12.42 7.67 5.50
CA LEU A 240 11.70 8.22 6.67
C LEU A 240 10.50 7.35 7.04
N GLU A 241 9.72 6.94 6.04
CA GLU A 241 8.56 6.07 6.24
C GLU A 241 8.98 4.69 6.78
N GLU A 242 10.03 4.09 6.23
CA GLU A 242 10.58 2.82 6.71
C GLU A 242 11.02 2.90 8.18
N ARG A 243 11.67 4.00 8.58
CA ARG A 243 12.06 4.23 9.99
C ARG A 243 10.85 4.42 10.91
N ARG A 244 9.81 5.14 10.46
CA ARG A 244 8.55 5.26 11.20
C ARG A 244 7.90 3.90 11.41
N HIS A 245 7.80 3.10 10.36
CA HIS A 245 7.27 1.73 10.45
C HIS A 245 8.08 0.85 11.41
N GLU A 246 9.41 0.92 11.38
CA GLU A 246 10.28 0.17 12.32
C GLU A 246 10.08 0.61 13.78
N GLU A 247 9.95 1.91 14.02
CA GLU A 247 9.75 2.44 15.37
C GLU A 247 8.32 2.17 15.88
N GLU A 248 7.32 2.30 15.03
CA GLU A 248 5.94 1.89 15.32
C GLU A 248 5.88 0.40 15.65
N ALA A 249 6.55 -0.46 14.89
CA ALA A 249 6.64 -1.89 15.17
C ALA A 249 7.29 -2.18 16.54
N ARG A 250 8.34 -1.44 16.93
CA ARG A 250 8.98 -1.54 18.25
C ARG A 250 8.09 -1.06 19.38
N ARG A 251 7.32 0.00 19.16
CA ARG A 251 6.45 0.63 20.16
C ARG A 251 5.07 -0.03 20.23
N ARG A 252 4.69 -0.85 19.24
CA ARG A 252 3.38 -1.49 19.10
C ARG A 252 2.94 -2.21 20.37
N TYR A 253 3.82 -3.05 20.93
CA TYR A 253 3.56 -3.87 22.12
C TYR A 253 3.94 -3.20 23.45
N LEU A 254 4.25 -1.90 23.46
CA LEU A 254 4.45 -1.20 24.73
C LEU A 254 3.12 -1.15 25.50
N PRO A 255 3.14 -1.45 26.82
CA PRO A 255 1.94 -1.36 27.66
C PRO A 255 1.31 0.04 27.57
N ARG A 256 0.04 0.11 27.18
CA ARG A 256 -0.77 1.33 27.27
C ARG A 256 -2.16 0.99 27.81
N ALA A 257 -2.66 1.83 28.71
CA ALA A 257 -3.98 1.68 29.33
C ALA A 257 -5.13 2.19 28.42
N ASP A 258 -4.93 2.21 27.10
CA ASP A 258 -5.92 2.67 26.12
C ASP A 258 -5.71 1.97 24.75
N TRP A 259 -6.68 2.19 23.87
CA TRP A 259 -6.70 1.67 22.50
C TRP A 259 -6.21 2.70 21.47
N THR A 260 -5.57 3.78 21.90
CA THR A 260 -5.14 4.85 20.99
C THR A 260 -4.10 4.34 20.00
N GLY A 261 -4.27 4.73 18.73
CA GLY A 261 -3.38 4.35 17.63
C GLY A 261 -3.60 2.93 17.11
N MET A 262 -4.66 2.21 17.51
CA MET A 262 -5.02 0.95 16.88
C MET A 262 -5.70 1.18 15.52
N GLY A 263 -5.05 0.72 14.46
CA GLY A 263 -5.64 0.62 13.13
C GLY A 263 -6.58 -0.58 13.00
N TYR A 264 -7.36 -0.63 11.91
CA TYR A 264 -8.32 -1.72 11.67
C TYR A 264 -7.66 -3.11 11.78
N ARG A 265 -6.48 -3.30 11.17
CA ARG A 265 -5.73 -4.58 11.18
C ARG A 265 -5.17 -4.96 12.56
N ASP A 266 -5.03 -4.01 13.48
CA ASP A 266 -4.47 -4.26 14.81
C ASP A 266 -5.42 -5.04 15.70
N TRP A 267 -6.73 -4.96 15.40
CA TRP A 267 -7.75 -5.79 16.05
C TRP A 267 -7.63 -7.28 15.67
N GLY A 268 -6.78 -7.58 14.67
CA GLY A 268 -6.36 -8.90 14.28
C GLY A 268 -5.20 -9.49 15.12
N ASP A 269 -4.64 -8.73 16.06
CA ASP A 269 -3.42 -9.09 16.79
C ASP A 269 -3.74 -9.39 18.26
N ALA A 270 -3.97 -10.67 18.56
CA ALA A 270 -4.34 -11.10 19.91
C ALA A 270 -3.27 -10.80 20.97
N ALA A 271 -1.98 -10.81 20.59
CA ALA A 271 -0.89 -10.48 21.51
C ALA A 271 -0.90 -9.00 21.87
N LEU A 272 -1.13 -8.12 20.89
CA LEU A 272 -1.30 -6.69 21.13
C LEU A 272 -2.51 -6.40 22.01
N ILE A 273 -3.65 -7.03 21.72
CA ILE A 273 -4.88 -6.85 22.51
C ILE A 273 -4.67 -7.28 23.96
N ARG A 274 -4.07 -8.45 24.21
CA ARG A 274 -3.72 -8.92 25.56
C ARG A 274 -2.82 -7.92 26.28
N ALA A 275 -1.76 -7.44 25.62
CA ALA A 275 -0.84 -6.47 26.23
C ALA A 275 -1.53 -5.15 26.63
N ARG A 276 -2.53 -4.69 25.86
CA ARG A 276 -3.31 -3.49 26.20
C ARG A 276 -4.28 -3.74 27.36
N LEU A 277 -4.96 -4.89 27.36
CA LEU A 277 -5.83 -5.29 28.47
C LEU A 277 -5.06 -5.42 29.79
N GLU A 278 -3.90 -6.09 29.77
CA GLU A 278 -3.01 -6.22 30.92
C GLU A 278 -2.50 -4.87 31.44
N ALA A 279 -2.34 -3.89 30.54
CA ALA A 279 -1.97 -2.52 30.87
C ALA A 279 -3.15 -1.66 31.36
N GLY A 280 -4.38 -2.19 31.38
CA GLY A 280 -5.57 -1.52 31.89
C GLY A 280 -6.44 -0.85 30.82
N ALA A 281 -6.28 -1.18 29.54
CA ALA A 281 -7.18 -0.70 28.49
C ALA A 281 -8.62 -1.17 28.73
N PRO A 282 -9.63 -0.29 28.67
CA PRO A 282 -11.00 -0.67 29.01
C PRO A 282 -11.63 -1.52 27.89
N PRO A 283 -12.07 -2.77 28.15
CA PRO A 283 -12.66 -3.64 27.12
C PRO A 283 -13.96 -3.07 26.53
N GLU A 284 -14.61 -2.15 27.24
CA GLU A 284 -15.85 -1.48 26.86
C GLU A 284 -15.66 -0.11 26.19
N ALA A 285 -14.43 0.27 25.86
CA ALA A 285 -14.14 1.55 25.23
C ALA A 285 -14.87 1.69 23.89
N ARG A 286 -15.24 2.92 23.54
CA ARG A 286 -15.58 3.27 22.15
C ARG A 286 -14.31 3.65 21.42
N VAL A 287 -14.03 2.99 20.30
CA VAL A 287 -12.76 3.13 19.57
C VAL A 287 -12.90 3.74 18.18
N GLN A 288 -13.89 3.30 17.40
CA GLN A 288 -14.20 3.86 16.08
C GLN A 288 -15.71 4.02 15.96
N GLY A 289 -16.21 5.26 16.01
CA GLY A 289 -17.63 5.51 16.20
C GLY A 289 -18.13 4.92 17.52
N SER A 290 -19.22 4.14 17.46
CA SER A 290 -19.77 3.38 18.59
C SER A 290 -19.20 1.98 18.78
N ALA A 291 -18.36 1.50 17.85
CA ALA A 291 -17.82 0.15 17.92
C ALA A 291 -16.93 -0.03 19.16
N ARG A 292 -17.22 -1.09 19.92
CA ARG A 292 -16.40 -1.58 21.03
C ARG A 292 -15.32 -2.58 20.54
N PRO A 293 -14.18 -2.74 21.25
CA PRO A 293 -13.12 -3.71 20.93
C PRO A 293 -13.61 -5.09 20.48
N LEU A 294 -14.66 -5.61 21.13
CA LEU A 294 -15.20 -6.93 20.82
C LEU A 294 -15.78 -7.05 19.40
N HIS A 295 -16.44 -6.00 18.88
CA HIS A 295 -16.92 -5.99 17.49
C HIS A 295 -15.76 -6.03 16.49
N LEU A 296 -14.70 -5.27 16.76
CA LEU A 296 -13.55 -5.17 15.85
C LEU A 296 -12.73 -6.45 15.84
N ALA A 297 -12.49 -7.06 17.01
CA ALA A 297 -11.85 -8.38 17.11
C ALA A 297 -12.69 -9.47 16.42
N ALA A 298 -14.01 -9.44 16.61
CA ALA A 298 -14.92 -10.37 15.94
C ALA A 298 -14.94 -10.17 14.42
N SER A 299 -14.94 -8.92 13.96
CA SER A 299 -14.85 -8.58 12.53
C SER A 299 -13.53 -8.99 11.87
N GLN A 300 -12.46 -9.20 12.66
CA GLN A 300 -11.18 -9.71 12.16
C GLN A 300 -11.04 -11.23 12.24
N GLY A 301 -12.07 -11.93 12.75
CA GLY A 301 -12.05 -13.40 12.89
C GLY A 301 -10.97 -13.90 13.85
N GLN A 302 -10.63 -13.13 14.90
CA GLN A 302 -9.59 -13.54 15.85
C GLN A 302 -10.19 -14.08 17.15
N ALA A 303 -10.42 -15.39 17.18
CA ALA A 303 -10.96 -16.09 18.34
C ALA A 303 -10.16 -15.84 19.65
N GLU A 304 -8.84 -15.79 19.57
CA GLU A 304 -7.98 -15.51 20.75
C GLU A 304 -8.18 -14.09 21.29
N ALA A 305 -8.33 -13.10 20.40
CA ALA A 305 -8.57 -11.72 20.79
C ALA A 305 -9.95 -11.56 21.43
N VAL A 306 -10.96 -12.21 20.84
CA VAL A 306 -12.32 -12.27 21.39
C VAL A 306 -12.32 -12.92 22.78
N ALA A 307 -11.68 -14.07 22.95
CA ALA A 307 -11.57 -14.74 24.24
C ALA A 307 -10.88 -13.86 25.29
N ALA A 308 -9.80 -13.16 24.92
CA ALA A 308 -9.11 -12.24 25.83
C ALA A 308 -10.00 -11.07 26.28
N LEU A 309 -10.76 -10.47 25.37
CA LEU A 309 -11.69 -9.37 25.67
C LEU A 309 -12.81 -9.82 26.60
N LEU A 310 -13.43 -10.98 26.32
CA LEU A 310 -14.47 -11.56 27.17
C LEU A 310 -13.94 -11.90 28.57
N ALA A 311 -12.74 -12.45 28.67
CA ALA A 311 -12.09 -12.74 29.95
C ALA A 311 -11.82 -11.48 30.79
N HIS A 312 -11.70 -10.31 30.16
CA HIS A 312 -11.54 -9.02 30.83
C HIS A 312 -12.88 -8.31 31.08
N GLY A 313 -14.01 -8.97 30.86
CA GLY A 313 -15.34 -8.47 31.19
C GLY A 313 -16.04 -7.71 30.05
N ALA A 314 -15.66 -7.97 28.80
CA ALA A 314 -16.42 -7.47 27.65
C ALA A 314 -17.86 -8.04 27.62
N GLU A 315 -18.85 -7.19 27.39
CA GLU A 315 -20.26 -7.53 27.20
C GLU A 315 -20.43 -8.25 25.85
N VAL A 316 -20.86 -9.51 25.90
CA VAL A 316 -20.93 -10.39 24.71
C VAL A 316 -21.91 -9.90 23.64
N ASP A 317 -23.08 -9.39 24.07
CA ASP A 317 -24.18 -8.92 23.22
C ASP A 317 -24.26 -7.39 23.12
N VAL A 318 -23.12 -6.73 23.31
CA VAL A 318 -23.02 -5.30 23.03
C VAL A 318 -23.55 -5.01 21.62
N ARG A 319 -24.28 -3.90 21.47
CA ARG A 319 -24.68 -3.36 20.17
C ARG A 319 -23.92 -2.09 19.81
N ASP A 320 -23.56 -1.97 18.55
CA ASP A 320 -23.10 -0.71 17.94
C ASP A 320 -24.27 0.22 17.55
N GLU A 321 -23.97 1.29 16.80
CA GLU A 321 -24.94 2.28 16.32
C GLU A 321 -25.95 1.69 15.32
N GLU A 322 -25.53 0.67 14.56
CA GLU A 322 -26.38 -0.07 13.64
C GLU A 322 -27.19 -1.18 14.35
N GLY A 323 -27.04 -1.32 15.67
CA GLY A 323 -27.72 -2.35 16.45
C GLY A 323 -27.10 -3.74 16.30
N ARG A 324 -25.90 -3.83 15.72
CA ARG A 324 -25.22 -5.10 15.42
C ARG A 324 -24.36 -5.57 16.57
N THR A 325 -24.32 -6.88 16.79
CA THR A 325 -23.51 -7.50 17.86
C THR A 325 -22.17 -8.03 17.36
N PRO A 326 -21.19 -8.31 18.23
CA PRO A 326 -19.95 -8.98 17.81
C PRO A 326 -20.21 -10.29 17.05
N LEU A 327 -21.23 -11.05 17.44
CA LEU A 327 -21.59 -12.31 16.77
C LEU A 327 -22.07 -12.08 15.33
N TRP A 328 -22.73 -10.95 15.04
CA TRP A 328 -23.09 -10.57 13.66
C TRP A 328 -21.86 -10.41 12.78
N TYR A 329 -20.85 -9.69 13.27
CA TYR A 329 -19.61 -9.51 12.53
C TYR A 329 -18.83 -10.82 12.32
N ALA A 330 -18.79 -11.68 13.34
CA ALA A 330 -18.21 -13.02 13.23
C ALA A 330 -18.96 -13.89 12.20
N ALA A 331 -20.30 -13.82 12.19
CA ALA A 331 -21.14 -14.52 11.22
C ALA A 331 -20.90 -14.00 9.79
N CYS A 332 -20.79 -12.69 9.60
CA CYS A 332 -20.41 -12.09 8.32
C CYS A 332 -19.03 -12.56 7.84
N GLY A 333 -18.05 -12.73 8.74
CA GLY A 333 -16.72 -13.25 8.39
C GLY A 333 -16.67 -14.77 8.19
N VAL A 334 -17.70 -15.52 8.60
CA VAL A 334 -17.76 -16.99 8.59
C VAL A 334 -16.53 -17.62 9.25
N ASP A 335 -16.06 -17.01 10.33
CA ASP A 335 -14.93 -17.51 11.12
C ASP A 335 -15.42 -18.45 12.23
N GLU A 336 -15.23 -19.76 12.04
CA GLU A 336 -15.72 -20.79 12.97
C GLU A 336 -15.21 -20.58 14.40
N GLY A 337 -13.93 -20.24 14.56
CA GLY A 337 -13.31 -20.09 15.89
C GLY A 337 -13.93 -18.95 16.69
N THR A 338 -14.12 -17.80 16.05
CA THR A 338 -14.72 -16.60 16.65
C THR A 338 -16.21 -16.81 16.93
N VAL A 339 -16.94 -17.43 16.00
CA VAL A 339 -18.36 -17.77 16.20
C VAL A 339 -18.53 -18.70 17.40
N ARG A 340 -17.73 -19.77 17.51
CA ARG A 340 -17.75 -20.67 18.67
C ARG A 340 -17.45 -19.93 19.97
N ALA A 341 -16.38 -19.13 20.00
CA ALA A 341 -15.98 -18.39 21.20
C ALA A 341 -17.09 -17.47 21.72
N LEU A 342 -17.83 -16.80 20.83
CA LEU A 342 -18.95 -15.93 21.20
C LEU A 342 -20.17 -16.73 21.67
N ILE A 343 -20.54 -17.82 20.99
CA ILE A 343 -21.65 -18.69 21.39
C ILE A 343 -21.37 -19.33 22.76
N GLU A 344 -20.15 -19.82 22.99
CA GLU A 344 -19.73 -20.40 24.27
C GLU A 344 -19.75 -19.37 25.41
N ALA A 345 -19.52 -18.09 25.09
CA ALA A 345 -19.65 -16.96 26.01
C ALA A 345 -21.11 -16.51 26.25
N GLY A 346 -22.09 -17.17 25.62
CA GLY A 346 -23.50 -16.91 25.81
C GLY A 346 -24.09 -15.82 24.91
N ALA A 347 -23.46 -15.53 23.76
CA ALA A 347 -24.00 -14.61 22.78
C ALA A 347 -25.42 -15.00 22.32
N ASP A 348 -26.31 -14.02 22.17
CA ASP A 348 -27.62 -14.22 21.58
C ASP A 348 -27.50 -14.45 20.07
N VAL A 349 -27.90 -15.66 19.67
CA VAL A 349 -27.79 -16.15 18.30
C VAL A 349 -29.00 -15.74 17.45
N TRP A 350 -30.18 -15.55 18.04
CA TRP A 350 -31.43 -15.58 17.29
C TRP A 350 -32.15 -14.24 17.21
N THR A 351 -31.82 -13.26 18.05
CA THR A 351 -32.43 -11.93 17.96
C THR A 351 -32.07 -11.24 16.63
N PRO A 352 -33.06 -10.82 15.82
CA PRO A 352 -32.81 -10.08 14.59
C PRO A 352 -32.10 -8.75 14.86
N GLN A 353 -31.19 -8.40 13.95
CA GLN A 353 -30.44 -7.15 13.93
C GLN A 353 -30.77 -6.34 12.68
N GLU A 354 -31.06 -7.04 11.57
CA GLU A 354 -31.57 -6.48 10.32
C GLU A 354 -32.77 -7.33 9.89
N GLU A 355 -33.98 -7.00 10.30
CA GLU A 355 -35.16 -7.85 10.09
C GLU A 355 -35.25 -8.43 8.66
N PRO A 356 -35.40 -9.75 8.47
CA PRO A 356 -35.56 -10.84 9.46
C PRO A 356 -34.26 -11.52 9.93
N TRP A 357 -33.09 -10.92 9.67
CA TRP A 357 -31.78 -11.51 9.83
C TRP A 357 -31.20 -11.33 11.23
N SER A 358 -30.91 -12.47 11.86
CA SER A 358 -30.09 -12.61 13.06
C SER A 358 -28.76 -13.31 12.72
N PRO A 359 -27.74 -13.24 13.59
CA PRO A 359 -26.47 -13.93 13.34
C PRO A 359 -26.66 -15.44 13.08
N GLY A 360 -27.51 -16.10 13.86
CA GLY A 360 -27.86 -17.50 13.67
C GLY A 360 -28.51 -17.78 12.33
N ARG A 361 -29.44 -16.90 11.89
CA ARG A 361 -30.07 -17.03 10.57
C ARG A 361 -29.07 -16.88 9.44
N LEU A 362 -28.11 -15.95 9.54
CA LEU A 362 -27.01 -15.84 8.57
C LEU A 362 -26.17 -17.13 8.55
N LEU A 363 -25.77 -17.63 9.73
CA LEU A 363 -24.98 -18.85 9.86
C LEU A 363 -25.67 -20.07 9.23
N LEU A 364 -27.00 -20.17 9.32
CA LEU A 364 -27.79 -21.23 8.68
C LEU A 364 -27.66 -21.26 7.16
N THR A 365 -27.28 -20.15 6.53
CA THR A 365 -27.05 -20.07 5.08
C THR A 365 -25.61 -20.41 4.66
N THR A 366 -24.74 -20.77 5.61
CA THR A 366 -23.30 -21.01 5.39
C THR A 366 -22.89 -22.43 5.78
N PRO A 367 -21.65 -22.87 5.48
CA PRO A 367 -21.11 -24.12 6.01
C PRO A 367 -21.09 -24.22 7.54
N LEU A 368 -21.21 -23.09 8.27
CA LEU A 368 -21.25 -23.04 9.73
C LEU A 368 -22.64 -23.30 10.32
N ALA A 369 -23.66 -23.59 9.51
CA ALA A 369 -25.00 -23.95 9.97
C ALA A 369 -25.02 -24.99 11.12
N PRO A 370 -24.19 -26.06 11.12
CA PRO A 370 -24.16 -27.05 12.20
C PRO A 370 -23.83 -26.48 13.59
N LEU A 371 -23.21 -25.29 13.68
CA LEU A 371 -22.91 -24.65 14.96
C LEU A 371 -24.15 -24.13 15.67
N VAL A 372 -25.23 -23.86 14.91
CA VAL A 372 -26.42 -23.19 15.42
C VAL A 372 -27.69 -24.02 15.27
N THR A 373 -27.72 -25.04 14.40
CA THR A 373 -28.92 -25.85 14.14
C THR A 373 -29.55 -26.50 15.37
N ASP A 374 -28.74 -26.88 16.36
CA ASP A 374 -29.21 -27.57 17.57
C ASP A 374 -29.39 -26.62 18.78
N LEU A 375 -29.17 -25.32 18.60
CA LEU A 375 -29.33 -24.34 19.67
C LEU A 375 -30.81 -24.00 19.93
N PRO A 376 -31.19 -23.70 21.19
CA PRO A 376 -32.55 -23.28 21.51
C PRO A 376 -32.96 -22.04 20.69
N GLY A 377 -34.15 -22.06 20.09
CA GLY A 377 -34.64 -20.96 19.25
C GLY A 377 -34.29 -21.08 17.77
N ALA A 378 -33.55 -22.12 17.36
CA ALA A 378 -33.27 -22.38 15.95
C ALA A 378 -34.57 -22.61 15.16
N VAL A 379 -34.74 -21.83 14.10
CA VAL A 379 -35.81 -22.02 13.10
C VAL A 379 -35.15 -22.40 11.79
N SER A 380 -35.53 -23.56 11.26
CA SER A 380 -35.04 -24.02 9.96
C SER A 380 -35.48 -23.06 8.84
N LEU A 381 -34.59 -22.87 7.87
CA LEU A 381 -34.90 -22.05 6.69
C LEU A 381 -36.10 -22.67 5.93
N PRO A 382 -37.08 -21.86 5.51
CA PRO A 382 -38.15 -22.31 4.62
C PRO A 382 -37.61 -23.07 3.41
N ALA A 383 -38.35 -24.10 2.96
CA ALA A 383 -37.90 -24.97 1.87
C ALA A 383 -37.61 -24.20 0.56
N GLU A 384 -38.38 -23.14 0.28
CA GLU A 384 -38.20 -22.27 -0.88
C GLU A 384 -36.90 -21.48 -0.79
N GLU A 385 -36.60 -20.88 0.36
CA GLU A 385 -35.37 -20.14 0.60
C GLU A 385 -34.14 -21.06 0.56
N ALA A 386 -34.24 -22.24 1.17
CA ALA A 386 -33.20 -23.26 1.07
C ALA A 386 -32.97 -23.73 -0.38
N ALA A 387 -34.03 -23.77 -1.20
CA ALA A 387 -33.89 -24.08 -2.62
C ALA A 387 -33.25 -22.92 -3.39
N ALA A 388 -33.61 -21.67 -3.09
CA ALA A 388 -32.99 -20.48 -3.67
C ALA A 388 -31.50 -20.38 -3.34
N LEU A 389 -31.10 -20.67 -2.10
CA LEU A 389 -29.70 -20.74 -1.68
C LEU A 389 -28.92 -21.81 -2.46
N ARG A 390 -29.48 -23.03 -2.60
CA ARG A 390 -28.84 -24.08 -3.41
C ARG A 390 -28.71 -23.70 -4.89
N ALA A 391 -29.70 -23.00 -5.43
CA ALA A 391 -29.66 -22.50 -6.81
C ALA A 391 -28.57 -21.42 -6.97
N ALA A 392 -28.48 -20.49 -6.01
CA ALA A 392 -27.43 -19.48 -5.98
C ALA A 392 -26.04 -20.14 -5.86
N ASP A 393 -25.85 -21.09 -4.94
CA ASP A 393 -24.58 -21.81 -4.77
C ASP A 393 -24.14 -22.52 -6.07
N THR A 394 -25.09 -23.16 -6.75
CA THR A 394 -24.83 -23.83 -8.03
C THR A 394 -24.38 -22.83 -9.09
N LEU A 395 -25.01 -21.65 -9.14
CA LEU A 395 -24.70 -20.63 -10.13
C LEU A 395 -23.38 -19.91 -9.81
N ILE A 396 -23.11 -19.62 -8.53
CA ILE A 396 -21.83 -19.07 -8.07
C ILE A 396 -20.70 -20.04 -8.41
N ALA A 397 -20.89 -21.33 -8.17
CA ALA A 397 -19.91 -22.37 -8.53
C ALA A 397 -19.61 -22.36 -10.03
N ALA A 398 -20.62 -22.19 -10.90
CA ALA A 398 -20.44 -22.11 -12.35
C ALA A 398 -19.52 -20.95 -12.79
N PHE A 399 -19.41 -19.88 -12.00
CA PHE A 399 -18.50 -18.76 -12.23
C PHE A 399 -17.19 -18.82 -11.40
N SER A 400 -17.05 -19.78 -10.48
CA SER A 400 -15.91 -19.85 -9.54
C SER A 400 -14.75 -20.72 -10.00
N GLU A 401 -14.89 -21.49 -11.08
CA GLU A 401 -13.85 -22.45 -11.52
C GLU A 401 -12.62 -21.80 -12.20
N GLN A 402 -12.55 -20.47 -12.34
CA GLN A 402 -11.45 -19.77 -13.03
C GLN A 402 -11.05 -18.43 -12.40
N ASP A 403 -9.84 -17.98 -12.71
CA ASP A 403 -9.39 -16.59 -12.56
C ASP A 403 -10.12 -15.70 -13.60
N LEU A 404 -11.40 -15.42 -13.34
CA LEU A 404 -12.16 -14.46 -14.15
C LEU A 404 -11.65 -13.05 -13.86
N TRP A 405 -10.98 -12.45 -14.85
CA TRP A 405 -10.59 -11.05 -14.78
C TRP A 405 -11.82 -10.17 -15.06
N THR A 406 -12.46 -9.70 -13.99
CA THR A 406 -13.66 -8.85 -14.09
C THR A 406 -13.35 -7.37 -14.09
N GLU A 407 -12.17 -6.91 -13.65
CA GLU A 407 -11.86 -5.48 -13.59
C GLU A 407 -11.91 -4.83 -14.98
N GLY A 408 -12.74 -3.79 -15.12
CA GLY A 408 -12.93 -3.06 -16.37
C GLY A 408 -13.91 -3.72 -17.34
N LEU A 409 -14.48 -4.87 -16.97
CA LEU A 409 -15.37 -5.65 -17.82
C LEU A 409 -16.81 -5.19 -17.66
N GLY A 410 -17.47 -4.90 -18.77
CA GLY A 410 -18.91 -4.79 -18.87
C GLY A 410 -19.51 -6.08 -19.40
N ILE A 411 -20.63 -6.48 -18.84
CA ILE A 411 -21.30 -7.73 -19.16
C ILE A 411 -22.80 -7.49 -19.21
N ALA A 412 -23.52 -8.12 -20.13
CA ALA A 412 -24.97 -8.24 -20.06
C ALA A 412 -25.44 -9.67 -20.30
N PHE A 413 -26.31 -10.15 -19.42
CA PHE A 413 -27.03 -11.41 -19.56
C PHE A 413 -28.39 -11.13 -20.19
N VAL A 414 -28.73 -11.78 -21.30
CA VAL A 414 -30.00 -11.61 -22.03
C VAL A 414 -30.75 -12.93 -22.11
N ALA A 415 -31.86 -13.05 -21.41
CA ALA A 415 -32.58 -14.32 -21.28
C ALA A 415 -33.33 -14.71 -22.55
N GLY A 416 -33.30 -16.00 -22.89
CA GLY A 416 -34.21 -16.62 -23.85
C GLY A 416 -34.08 -16.15 -25.31
N VAL A 417 -33.03 -15.40 -25.65
CA VAL A 417 -32.78 -14.88 -27.00
C VAL A 417 -31.49 -15.48 -27.55
N GLY A 418 -31.51 -15.91 -28.81
CA GLY A 418 -30.34 -16.49 -29.50
C GLY A 418 -29.40 -15.42 -30.07
N GLU A 419 -28.17 -15.84 -30.42
CA GLU A 419 -27.11 -14.93 -30.83
C GLU A 419 -27.51 -14.03 -32.00
N GLU A 420 -28.09 -14.61 -33.07
CA GLU A 420 -28.46 -13.85 -34.26
C GLU A 420 -29.49 -12.76 -33.96
N ASP A 421 -30.42 -13.03 -33.04
CA ASP A 421 -31.44 -12.06 -32.64
C ASP A 421 -30.82 -10.93 -31.81
N VAL A 422 -29.86 -11.23 -30.93
CA VAL A 422 -29.09 -10.20 -30.22
C VAL A 422 -28.28 -9.36 -31.20
N VAL A 423 -27.59 -9.97 -32.18
CA VAL A 423 -26.86 -9.23 -33.22
C VAL A 423 -27.79 -8.28 -33.98
N ARG A 424 -28.99 -8.74 -34.39
CA ARG A 424 -29.99 -7.89 -35.06
C ARG A 424 -30.47 -6.74 -34.17
N ARG A 425 -30.72 -6.99 -32.88
CA ARG A 425 -31.15 -5.97 -31.90
C ARG A 425 -30.08 -4.89 -31.68
N LEU A 426 -28.80 -5.26 -31.77
CA LEU A 426 -27.68 -4.34 -31.71
C LEU A 426 -27.43 -3.59 -33.03
N GLY A 427 -28.21 -3.86 -34.08
CA GLY A 427 -28.09 -3.22 -35.40
C GLY A 427 -27.07 -3.86 -36.34
N GLY A 428 -26.54 -5.03 -35.99
CA GLY A 428 -25.63 -5.81 -36.84
C GLY A 428 -26.34 -6.79 -37.78
N ASP A 429 -25.63 -7.24 -38.81
CA ASP A 429 -26.05 -8.35 -39.66
C ASP A 429 -25.36 -9.66 -39.18
N PRO A 430 -26.11 -10.68 -38.73
CA PRO A 430 -25.53 -11.95 -38.30
C PRO A 430 -24.63 -12.63 -39.34
N ALA A 431 -24.84 -12.38 -40.64
CA ALA A 431 -23.99 -12.90 -41.70
C ALA A 431 -22.60 -12.23 -41.75
N LEU A 432 -22.49 -11.00 -41.25
CA LEU A 432 -21.24 -10.22 -41.19
C LEU A 432 -20.53 -10.34 -39.83
N CYS A 433 -21.17 -10.96 -38.84
CA CYS A 433 -20.64 -11.18 -37.50
C CYS A 433 -20.50 -12.69 -37.22
N PRO A 434 -19.57 -13.40 -37.89
CA PRO A 434 -19.30 -14.81 -37.57
C PRO A 434 -18.72 -14.93 -36.16
N ALA A 435 -18.93 -16.08 -35.52
CA ALA A 435 -18.27 -16.39 -34.25
C ALA A 435 -16.79 -16.68 -34.52
N VAL A 436 -15.91 -15.90 -33.92
CA VAL A 436 -14.45 -16.00 -34.09
C VAL A 436 -13.76 -15.96 -32.73
N ASP A 437 -12.62 -16.62 -32.63
CA ASP A 437 -11.75 -16.57 -31.45
C ASP A 437 -11.03 -15.21 -31.32
N GLU A 438 -10.27 -15.06 -30.23
CA GLU A 438 -9.50 -13.84 -29.90
C GLU A 438 -8.40 -13.54 -30.94
N GLU A 439 -7.88 -14.54 -31.66
CA GLU A 439 -6.85 -14.33 -32.69
C GLU A 439 -7.42 -13.74 -33.99
N ASN A 440 -8.72 -13.91 -34.24
CA ASN A 440 -9.40 -13.52 -35.48
C ASN A 440 -10.41 -12.38 -35.29
N MET A 441 -10.24 -11.56 -34.24
CA MET A 441 -11.10 -10.41 -33.96
C MET A 441 -11.05 -9.35 -35.08
N PRO A 442 -12.15 -8.61 -35.33
CA PRO A 442 -12.19 -7.61 -36.40
C PRO A 442 -11.51 -6.28 -36.05
N PHE A 443 -10.85 -6.19 -34.88
CA PHE A 443 -10.14 -5.01 -34.38
C PHE A 443 -8.85 -5.44 -33.68
N ASP A 444 -7.91 -4.51 -33.54
CA ASP A 444 -6.70 -4.72 -32.74
C ASP A 444 -7.06 -4.63 -31.25
N PRO A 445 -6.86 -5.69 -30.44
CA PRO A 445 -7.15 -5.65 -29.01
C PRO A 445 -6.29 -4.64 -28.23
N MET A 446 -5.16 -4.19 -28.79
CA MET A 446 -4.33 -3.15 -28.20
C MET A 446 -4.82 -1.73 -28.53
N ASP A 447 -5.74 -1.59 -29.50
CA ASP A 447 -6.41 -0.33 -29.82
C ASP A 447 -7.71 -0.21 -29.03
N TYR A 448 -7.61 0.46 -27.87
CA TYR A 448 -8.72 0.64 -26.95
C TYR A 448 -9.92 1.35 -27.60
N ASP A 449 -9.68 2.37 -28.43
CA ASP A 449 -10.73 3.14 -29.11
C ASP A 449 -11.45 2.32 -30.17
N ALA A 450 -10.75 1.37 -30.82
CA ALA A 450 -11.36 0.42 -31.72
C ALA A 450 -12.17 -0.64 -30.95
N SER A 451 -11.62 -1.18 -29.86
CA SER A 451 -12.27 -2.23 -29.05
C SER A 451 -13.61 -1.78 -28.46
N LEU A 452 -13.72 -0.52 -27.99
CA LEU A 452 -14.95 0.03 -27.42
C LEU A 452 -16.12 0.15 -28.42
N ARG A 453 -15.84 0.03 -29.72
CA ARG A 453 -16.88 0.08 -30.77
C ARG A 453 -17.54 -1.27 -30.99
N TYR A 454 -17.01 -2.35 -30.42
CA TYR A 454 -17.50 -3.71 -30.61
C TYR A 454 -17.93 -4.32 -29.29
N VAL A 455 -19.00 -5.11 -29.34
CA VAL A 455 -19.37 -6.01 -28.23
C VAL A 455 -19.31 -7.45 -28.70
N GLY A 456 -18.81 -8.34 -27.86
CA GLY A 456 -18.78 -9.77 -28.13
C GLY A 456 -20.07 -10.42 -27.66
N VAL A 457 -20.77 -11.12 -28.55
CA VAL A 457 -22.00 -11.85 -28.23
C VAL A 457 -21.72 -13.35 -28.28
N THR A 458 -22.10 -14.06 -27.21
CA THR A 458 -21.97 -15.51 -27.09
C THR A 458 -23.26 -16.14 -26.59
N GLY A 459 -23.75 -17.15 -27.29
CA GLY A 459 -24.88 -17.96 -26.87
C GLY A 459 -24.49 -18.87 -25.71
N VAL A 460 -25.38 -18.98 -24.73
CA VAL A 460 -25.16 -19.84 -23.57
C VAL A 460 -26.35 -20.76 -23.37
N ASP A 461 -26.07 -22.05 -23.34
CA ASP A 461 -27.06 -23.10 -23.08
C ASP A 461 -27.56 -23.02 -21.63
N GLY A 462 -28.85 -23.31 -21.43
CA GLY A 462 -29.50 -23.25 -20.12
C GLY A 462 -31.01 -23.47 -20.21
N SER A 463 -31.70 -23.45 -19.07
CA SER A 463 -33.17 -23.53 -19.00
C SER A 463 -33.75 -22.47 -18.04
N PRO A 464 -34.05 -21.25 -18.52
CA PRO A 464 -33.83 -20.77 -19.88
C PRO A 464 -32.36 -20.32 -20.10
N GLY A 465 -31.81 -20.69 -21.27
CA GLY A 465 -30.53 -20.18 -21.76
C GLY A 465 -30.66 -18.76 -22.29
N GLY A 466 -29.73 -18.32 -23.12
CA GLY A 466 -29.78 -16.97 -23.71
C GLY A 466 -28.46 -16.56 -24.33
N CYS A 467 -28.14 -15.26 -24.22
CA CYS A 467 -26.87 -14.73 -24.68
C CYS A 467 -26.17 -13.93 -23.59
N VAL A 468 -24.85 -13.93 -23.64
CA VAL A 468 -23.99 -13.05 -22.85
C VAL A 468 -23.29 -12.09 -23.81
N ILE A 469 -23.30 -10.82 -23.44
CA ILE A 469 -22.64 -9.73 -24.15
C ILE A 469 -21.48 -9.26 -23.29
N VAL A 470 -20.27 -9.17 -23.84
CA VAL A 470 -19.07 -8.72 -23.11
C VAL A 470 -18.32 -7.65 -23.88
N GLN A 471 -17.66 -6.76 -23.14
CA GLN A 471 -16.73 -5.77 -23.66
C GLN A 471 -15.80 -5.28 -22.53
N ASP A 472 -14.53 -5.01 -22.86
CA ASP A 472 -13.63 -4.22 -22.00
C ASP A 472 -14.08 -2.75 -21.99
N GLY A 473 -15.10 -2.45 -21.20
CA GLY A 473 -15.80 -1.18 -21.19
C GLY A 473 -17.20 -1.31 -20.60
N TYR A 474 -17.86 -0.19 -20.32
CA TYR A 474 -19.17 -0.18 -19.65
C TYR A 474 -20.36 -0.43 -20.59
N MET A 475 -20.14 -0.55 -21.91
CA MET A 475 -21.24 -0.55 -22.88
C MET A 475 -22.30 -1.62 -22.63
N PRO A 476 -21.96 -2.87 -22.27
CA PRO A 476 -22.98 -3.89 -22.01
C PRO A 476 -23.93 -3.52 -20.86
N SER A 477 -23.51 -2.69 -19.90
CA SER A 477 -24.39 -2.19 -18.84
C SER A 477 -25.07 -0.86 -19.17
N ASP A 478 -24.80 -0.24 -20.33
CA ASP A 478 -25.44 1.02 -20.70
C ASP A 478 -26.94 0.83 -21.00
N ASP A 479 -27.73 1.78 -20.52
CA ASP A 479 -29.18 1.84 -20.70
C ASP A 479 -29.62 1.65 -22.16
N ALA A 480 -28.94 2.28 -23.12
CA ALA A 480 -29.37 2.21 -24.52
C ALA A 480 -29.19 0.79 -25.08
N LEU A 481 -28.08 0.14 -24.76
CA LEU A 481 -27.82 -1.24 -25.15
C LEU A 481 -28.81 -2.18 -24.47
N LEU A 482 -28.99 -2.07 -23.15
CA LEU A 482 -29.92 -2.90 -22.39
C LEU A 482 -31.37 -2.78 -22.88
N ARG A 483 -31.83 -1.59 -23.23
CA ARG A 483 -33.16 -1.38 -23.83
C ARG A 483 -33.28 -2.07 -25.19
N ALA A 484 -32.25 -2.01 -26.03
CA ALA A 484 -32.26 -2.65 -27.34
C ALA A 484 -32.34 -4.19 -27.23
N VAL A 485 -31.55 -4.78 -26.33
CA VAL A 485 -31.45 -6.24 -26.21
C VAL A 485 -32.56 -6.88 -25.38
N SER A 486 -33.26 -6.12 -24.52
CA SER A 486 -34.32 -6.64 -23.63
C SER A 486 -35.73 -6.61 -24.21
N ALA A 487 -35.95 -6.18 -25.45
CA ALA A 487 -37.31 -6.15 -26.05
C ALA A 487 -37.97 -7.55 -26.04
N GLY A 488 -39.15 -7.70 -25.43
CA GLY A 488 -39.84 -8.98 -25.26
C GLY A 488 -39.13 -9.99 -24.34
N THR A 489 -38.12 -9.57 -23.57
CA THR A 489 -37.40 -10.43 -22.61
C THR A 489 -36.86 -9.61 -21.42
N SER A 490 -35.96 -10.19 -20.62
CA SER A 490 -35.17 -9.53 -19.59
C SER A 490 -33.68 -9.55 -19.93
N ALA A 491 -33.00 -8.48 -19.55
CA ALA A 491 -31.55 -8.40 -19.58
C ALA A 491 -31.02 -7.76 -18.30
N TYR A 492 -29.87 -8.21 -17.82
CA TYR A 492 -29.18 -7.58 -16.70
C TYR A 492 -27.76 -7.24 -17.10
N GLY A 493 -27.41 -5.96 -17.04
CA GLY A 493 -26.07 -5.45 -17.30
C GLY A 493 -25.30 -5.20 -16.02
N VAL A 494 -24.01 -5.52 -15.99
CA VAL A 494 -23.10 -5.23 -14.88
C VAL A 494 -21.79 -4.66 -15.41
N TYR A 495 -21.25 -3.67 -14.71
CA TYR A 495 -19.92 -3.12 -14.98
C TYR A 495 -19.08 -3.09 -13.72
N PHE A 496 -17.91 -3.72 -13.80
CA PHE A 496 -16.91 -3.77 -12.74
C PHE A 496 -15.93 -2.60 -12.93
N ASN A 497 -16.14 -1.50 -12.22
CA ASN A 497 -15.34 -0.28 -12.40
C ASN A 497 -13.94 -0.46 -11.78
N PRO A 498 -12.84 -0.30 -12.57
CA PRO A 498 -11.48 -0.38 -12.03
C PRO A 498 -11.16 0.67 -10.95
N LYS A 499 -11.91 1.77 -10.92
CA LYS A 499 -11.76 2.84 -9.93
C LYS A 499 -12.57 2.60 -8.64
N GLY A 500 -13.28 1.47 -8.56
CA GLY A 500 -14.12 1.09 -7.42
C GLY A 500 -15.61 1.15 -7.73
N GLY A 501 -16.36 0.24 -7.09
CA GLY A 501 -17.80 0.06 -7.27
C GLY A 501 -18.15 -0.92 -8.39
N THR A 502 -19.23 -1.66 -8.22
CA THR A 502 -19.81 -2.52 -9.27
C THR A 502 -21.23 -2.09 -9.51
N PHE A 503 -21.57 -1.73 -10.75
CA PHE A 503 -22.86 -1.13 -11.06
C PHE A 503 -23.68 -2.05 -11.93
N GLY A 504 -24.93 -2.28 -11.53
CA GLY A 504 -25.88 -3.16 -12.20
C GLY A 504 -27.11 -2.42 -12.69
N ALA A 505 -27.70 -2.91 -13.78
CA ALA A 505 -28.97 -2.42 -14.29
C ALA A 505 -29.83 -3.56 -14.85
N LEU A 506 -31.06 -3.65 -14.38
CA LEU A 506 -32.05 -4.60 -14.86
C LEU A 506 -32.97 -3.95 -15.88
N ALA A 507 -33.09 -4.56 -17.05
CA ALA A 507 -34.00 -4.18 -18.11
C ALA A 507 -35.05 -5.28 -18.38
N ARG A 508 -36.29 -4.88 -18.60
CA ARG A 508 -37.39 -5.77 -19.00
C ARG A 508 -38.22 -5.11 -20.08
N ASP A 509 -38.46 -5.84 -21.16
CA ASP A 509 -39.27 -5.41 -22.31
C ASP A 509 -38.88 -4.02 -22.85
N GLY A 510 -37.57 -3.77 -22.97
CA GLY A 510 -37.04 -2.49 -23.47
C GLY A 510 -37.10 -1.32 -22.48
N GLY A 511 -37.52 -1.55 -21.23
CA GLY A 511 -37.49 -0.57 -20.15
C GLY A 511 -36.45 -0.90 -19.07
N ILE A 512 -35.73 0.11 -18.58
CA ILE A 512 -34.88 -0.04 -17.38
C ILE A 512 -35.79 -0.02 -16.15
N VAL A 513 -35.70 -1.07 -15.34
CA VAL A 513 -36.55 -1.33 -14.17
C VAL A 513 -35.85 -0.91 -12.89
N ALA A 514 -34.54 -1.18 -12.79
CA ALA A 514 -33.74 -0.89 -11.61
C ALA A 514 -32.28 -0.63 -12.03
N GLY A 515 -31.62 0.25 -11.28
CA GLY A 515 -30.17 0.44 -11.30
C GLY A 515 -29.66 0.39 -9.86
N GLU A 516 -28.53 -0.27 -9.64
CA GLU A 516 -28.03 -0.56 -8.30
C GLU A 516 -26.50 -0.62 -8.26
N GLU A 517 -25.94 -0.41 -7.06
CA GLU A 517 -24.54 -0.70 -6.76
C GLU A 517 -24.49 -2.06 -6.05
N ILE A 518 -23.80 -3.02 -6.65
CA ILE A 518 -23.71 -4.41 -6.22
C ILE A 518 -22.46 -4.60 -5.35
N GLY A 519 -22.51 -5.55 -4.41
CA GLY A 519 -21.40 -5.88 -3.52
C GLY A 519 -21.33 -4.98 -2.28
N LEU A 520 -22.37 -4.17 -2.05
CA LEU A 520 -22.58 -3.47 -0.78
C LEU A 520 -23.24 -4.40 0.24
N SER A 521 -23.04 -4.11 1.52
CA SER A 521 -23.74 -4.81 2.61
C SER A 521 -25.24 -4.62 2.42
N PRO A 522 -26.03 -5.71 2.39
CA PRO A 522 -27.47 -5.62 2.21
C PRO A 522 -28.14 -4.98 3.42
N GLN A 523 -29.26 -4.32 3.16
CA GLN A 523 -30.18 -3.70 4.09
C GLN A 523 -31.51 -4.47 4.11
N ALA A 524 -32.31 -4.28 5.16
CA ALA A 524 -33.62 -4.94 5.28
C ALA A 524 -34.59 -4.65 4.11
N SER A 525 -34.43 -3.50 3.43
CA SER A 525 -35.24 -3.13 2.26
C SER A 525 -34.76 -3.74 0.94
N ASP A 526 -33.57 -4.34 0.90
CA ASP A 526 -33.00 -4.87 -0.34
C ASP A 526 -33.74 -6.14 -0.80
N PRO A 527 -33.68 -6.46 -2.11
CA PRO A 527 -34.29 -7.67 -2.63
C PRO A 527 -33.78 -8.92 -1.88
N PRO A 528 -34.64 -9.94 -1.63
CA PRO A 528 -34.22 -11.18 -0.96
C PRO A 528 -33.00 -11.85 -1.58
N ALA A 529 -32.81 -11.67 -2.90
CA ALA A 529 -31.66 -12.19 -3.63
C ALA A 529 -30.32 -11.67 -3.10
N TYR A 530 -30.22 -10.43 -2.61
CA TYR A 530 -28.97 -9.92 -2.04
C TYR A 530 -28.49 -10.75 -0.84
N TRP A 531 -29.44 -11.23 -0.04
CA TRP A 531 -29.15 -12.11 1.08
C TRP A 531 -28.83 -13.53 0.62
N THR A 532 -29.55 -14.05 -0.38
CA THR A 532 -29.32 -15.37 -0.99
C THR A 532 -27.94 -15.49 -1.63
N PHE A 533 -27.48 -14.45 -2.33
CA PHE A 533 -26.14 -14.39 -2.94
C PHE A 533 -25.06 -13.95 -1.96
N ARG A 534 -25.42 -13.72 -0.69
CA ARG A 534 -24.52 -13.47 0.44
C ARG A 534 -23.59 -12.26 0.30
N PHE A 535 -24.09 -11.14 -0.25
CA PHE A 535 -23.33 -9.88 -0.28
C PHE A 535 -23.03 -9.30 1.12
N TRP A 536 -23.64 -9.84 2.18
CA TRP A 536 -23.30 -9.53 3.58
C TRP A 536 -22.03 -10.24 4.06
N GLN A 537 -21.56 -11.28 3.36
CA GLN A 537 -20.39 -12.06 3.74
C GLN A 537 -19.12 -11.24 3.48
N ARG A 538 -18.23 -11.18 4.47
CA ARG A 538 -16.96 -10.45 4.42
C ARG A 538 -15.84 -11.43 4.09
N GLY A 539 -14.94 -11.01 3.19
CA GLY A 539 -13.85 -11.86 2.69
C GLY A 539 -14.26 -12.71 1.49
N SER A 540 -13.28 -13.25 0.77
CA SER A 540 -13.49 -14.00 -0.47
C SER A 540 -13.93 -15.44 -0.17
N ALA A 541 -15.21 -15.61 0.13
CA ALA A 541 -15.87 -16.92 0.14
C ALA A 541 -15.96 -17.54 -1.25
N PHE A 542 -15.93 -16.67 -2.27
CA PHE A 542 -16.05 -17.00 -3.68
C PHE A 542 -14.90 -16.37 -4.45
N ALA A 543 -14.66 -16.85 -5.67
CA ALA A 543 -13.77 -16.17 -6.61
C ALA A 543 -14.28 -14.74 -6.85
N TYR A 544 -13.37 -13.79 -7.06
CA TYR A 544 -13.70 -12.37 -7.15
C TYR A 544 -14.76 -12.10 -8.22
N GLY A 545 -15.92 -11.57 -7.80
CA GLY A 545 -17.05 -11.23 -8.67
C GLY A 545 -17.95 -12.41 -9.08
N ALA A 546 -17.68 -13.65 -8.66
CA ALA A 546 -18.49 -14.81 -9.03
C ALA A 546 -19.94 -14.72 -8.50
N ASP A 547 -20.11 -14.22 -7.28
CA ASP A 547 -21.41 -13.91 -6.65
C ASP A 547 -22.18 -12.82 -7.39
N VAL A 548 -21.49 -11.76 -7.81
CA VAL A 548 -22.05 -10.68 -8.63
C VAL A 548 -22.51 -11.20 -9.99
N LEU A 549 -21.69 -11.99 -10.68
CA LEU A 549 -22.02 -12.59 -11.98
C LEU A 549 -23.21 -13.53 -11.86
N ALA A 550 -23.23 -14.37 -10.83
CA ALA A 550 -24.33 -15.28 -10.56
C ALA A 550 -25.62 -14.50 -10.25
N TYR A 551 -25.55 -13.45 -9.43
CA TYR A 551 -26.68 -12.57 -9.16
C TYR A 551 -27.21 -11.92 -10.43
N ALA A 552 -26.34 -11.32 -11.25
CA ALA A 552 -26.72 -10.68 -12.51
C ALA A 552 -27.38 -11.68 -13.49
N CYS A 553 -26.81 -12.88 -13.63
CA CYS A 553 -27.38 -13.95 -14.44
C CYS A 553 -28.78 -14.36 -13.94
N ALA A 554 -28.94 -14.57 -12.63
CA ALA A 554 -30.22 -14.93 -12.03
C ALA A 554 -31.26 -13.79 -12.15
N ALA A 555 -30.84 -12.53 -11.97
CA ALA A 555 -31.69 -11.36 -12.10
C ALA A 555 -32.18 -11.14 -13.55
N ALA A 556 -31.35 -11.47 -14.54
CA ALA A 556 -31.77 -11.53 -15.94
C ALA A 556 -32.77 -12.68 -16.21
N GLY A 557 -32.92 -13.63 -15.29
CA GLY A 557 -33.76 -14.81 -15.45
C GLY A 557 -33.09 -15.95 -16.22
N MET A 558 -31.75 -15.99 -16.25
CA MET A 558 -30.97 -17.03 -16.92
C MET A 558 -30.36 -18.02 -15.92
N THR A 559 -30.09 -19.22 -16.40
CA THR A 559 -29.25 -20.21 -15.71
C THR A 559 -28.07 -20.59 -16.60
N VAL A 560 -26.85 -20.57 -16.06
CA VAL A 560 -25.63 -20.97 -16.78
C VAL A 560 -25.00 -22.15 -16.06
N GLY A 561 -24.73 -23.24 -16.81
CA GLY A 561 -24.08 -24.43 -16.26
C GLY A 561 -22.55 -24.38 -16.29
N ASP A 562 -21.96 -23.56 -17.16
CA ASP A 562 -20.51 -23.37 -17.29
C ASP A 562 -20.20 -21.90 -17.65
N GLY A 563 -19.68 -21.15 -16.68
CA GLY A 563 -19.32 -19.74 -16.86
C GLY A 563 -18.19 -19.51 -17.86
N ARG A 564 -17.43 -20.54 -18.27
CA ARG A 564 -16.35 -20.42 -19.26
C ARG A 564 -16.87 -20.06 -20.64
N VAL A 565 -18.03 -20.60 -21.01
CA VAL A 565 -18.68 -20.29 -22.30
C VAL A 565 -19.12 -18.83 -22.33
N ALA A 566 -19.56 -18.29 -21.19
CA ALA A 566 -19.97 -16.90 -21.05
C ALA A 566 -18.79 -15.92 -21.02
N MET A 567 -17.72 -16.25 -20.28
CA MET A 567 -16.73 -15.28 -19.82
C MET A 567 -15.27 -15.57 -20.23
N GLY A 568 -14.95 -16.76 -20.74
CA GLY A 568 -13.58 -17.14 -21.04
C GLY A 568 -12.97 -16.30 -22.16
N ARG A 569 -11.78 -15.71 -21.97
CA ARG A 569 -11.12 -14.84 -22.99
C ARG A 569 -11.04 -15.50 -24.37
N GLY A 570 -10.72 -16.80 -24.43
CA GLY A 570 -10.65 -17.57 -25.66
C GLY A 570 -11.97 -18.15 -26.20
N ALA A 571 -13.13 -17.81 -25.63
CA ALA A 571 -14.41 -18.23 -26.18
C ALA A 571 -14.65 -17.55 -27.53
N ALA A 572 -15.10 -18.31 -28.54
CA ALA A 572 -15.47 -17.73 -29.82
C ALA A 572 -16.70 -16.81 -29.64
N ARG A 573 -16.63 -15.59 -30.18
CA ARG A 573 -17.69 -14.58 -30.03
C ARG A 573 -18.07 -13.99 -31.38
N ARG A 574 -19.34 -13.63 -31.51
CA ARG A 574 -19.79 -12.77 -32.60
C ARG A 574 -19.53 -11.33 -32.22
N TRP A 575 -18.50 -10.72 -32.81
CA TRP A 575 -18.18 -9.32 -32.58
C TRP A 575 -19.10 -8.41 -33.39
N VAL A 576 -19.92 -7.63 -32.69
CA VAL A 576 -20.92 -6.74 -33.28
C VAL A 576 -20.45 -5.30 -33.18
N PRO A 577 -20.24 -4.58 -34.30
CA PRO A 577 -19.97 -3.15 -34.26
C PRO A 577 -21.23 -2.42 -33.80
N LEU A 578 -21.12 -1.66 -32.71
CA LEU A 578 -22.23 -0.85 -32.21
C LEU A 578 -22.47 0.34 -33.14
N PRO A 579 -23.71 0.68 -33.51
CA PRO A 579 -24.02 1.91 -34.23
C PRO A 579 -23.79 3.14 -33.34
N PRO A 580 -23.58 4.35 -33.90
CA PRO A 580 -23.36 5.57 -33.13
C PRO A 580 -24.46 5.89 -32.09
N ALA A 581 -25.69 5.45 -32.32
CA ALA A 581 -26.79 5.63 -31.37
C ALA A 581 -26.65 4.80 -30.09
N LEU A 582 -25.84 3.74 -30.13
CA LEU A 582 -25.53 2.85 -29.02
C LEU A 582 -24.08 3.04 -28.52
N GLN A 583 -23.27 3.91 -29.12
CA GLN A 583 -21.94 4.25 -28.62
C GLN A 583 -22.06 5.50 -27.75
N ARG A 584 -21.67 5.45 -26.48
CA ARG A 584 -21.65 6.62 -25.59
C ARG A 584 -20.26 6.97 -25.11
#